data_AF-A0A926I4H3-F1
#
_entry.id   AF-A0A926I4H3-F1
#
_cell.length_a   1.000
_cell.length_b   1.000
_cell.length_c   1.000
_cell.angle_alpha   90.00
_cell.angle_beta   90.00
_cell.angle_gamma   90.00
#
_symmetry.space_group_name_H-M   'P 1'
#
loop_
_entity.id
_entity.type
_entity.pdbx_description
1 polymer ?
#
loop_
_entity_poly.entity_id
_entity_poly.type
_entity_poly.pdbx_seq_one_letter_code
_entity_poly.pdbx_strand_id
1 'polypeptide(L)'
;MKRIPTLWMALPLLIVLMGAVWARAEQPAADVTAGCSVTASQNQASVSLLLDADRSTRYRASGAAELTITAQGTAFRRVYLIWDTPPGAYTLATGDGQTVDCGADGFLHELVELPEEQREITLHLSEDALALCDVYLFTGGELPGWVQRWTPPYDEADMLVLPTHADDEHLWFGGTLPLYAGELGRKVQVAYLTNHWAEPYRPHELLDGLWTVGVTAYPVIGEFDDHYAGSLEQAQQLYPEEDVVAWQVRQLRRFRPGVVIGHDVDGEYGHGVHIYNTDTLRQALELSADPEYDPESAGRYGLWDVPKTYLHLWPENPVVMDWSQPLERFGGRTALEMAEEGFACHQSQVDYFAVEDSGPYDCRKFGLYRTTVGLDEEGGDFFENLLAEEMWGDQPDLEAESGVVAVTSQPEAAAPSEHDPAQTKGEPLSDSLRERGFHVWALMILLVAVLAALFVGAYRFGRGRD
;
A
#
# COMPACT_ATOMS: atom_id res chain seq x y z
N MET A 1 -39.03 -69.45 -14.73
CA MET A 1 -37.80 -68.66 -14.95
C MET A 1 -38.15 -67.18 -14.87
N LYS A 2 -37.60 -66.48 -13.88
CA LYS A 2 -37.10 -65.08 -13.91
C LYS A 2 -36.86 -64.66 -12.46
N ARG A 3 -35.57 -64.56 -12.11
CA ARG A 3 -35.07 -63.95 -10.87
C ARG A 3 -35.05 -62.44 -11.09
N ILE A 4 -35.52 -61.65 -10.12
CA ILE A 4 -35.18 -60.23 -9.96
C ILE A 4 -34.97 -59.98 -8.45
N PRO A 5 -33.94 -59.21 -8.05
CA PRO A 5 -33.25 -59.38 -6.77
C PRO A 5 -33.72 -58.42 -5.66
N THR A 6 -33.36 -58.79 -4.44
CA THR A 6 -33.31 -57.98 -3.22
C THR A 6 -32.71 -56.60 -3.45
N LEU A 7 -33.55 -55.56 -3.38
CA LEU A 7 -33.13 -54.16 -3.29
C LEU A 7 -33.99 -53.44 -2.24
N TRP A 8 -33.90 -53.90 -0.99
CA TRP A 8 -34.37 -53.17 0.19
C TRP A 8 -33.32 -53.38 1.28
N MET A 9 -32.95 -52.29 1.99
CA MET A 9 -31.98 -52.19 3.10
C MET A 9 -30.56 -51.69 2.77
N ALA A 10 -30.42 -50.57 2.06
CA ALA A 10 -29.19 -49.76 2.14
C ALA A 10 -29.41 -48.23 2.07
N LEU A 11 -30.64 -47.74 2.33
CA LEU A 11 -30.98 -46.32 2.18
C LEU A 11 -31.26 -45.50 3.46
N PRO A 12 -31.14 -46.00 4.70
CA PRO A 12 -31.07 -45.11 5.86
C PRO A 12 -29.67 -44.93 6.46
N LEU A 13 -28.63 -45.58 5.90
CA LEU A 13 -27.26 -45.46 6.46
C LEU A 13 -26.39 -44.38 5.78
N LEU A 14 -26.85 -43.77 4.68
CA LEU A 14 -26.09 -42.71 3.99
C LEU A 14 -26.46 -41.30 4.45
N ILE A 15 -27.57 -41.12 5.19
CA ILE A 15 -28.00 -39.81 5.70
C ILE A 15 -27.43 -39.51 7.10
N VAL A 16 -26.84 -40.50 7.79
CA VAL A 16 -26.19 -40.30 9.10
C VAL A 16 -24.68 -40.06 9.00
N LEU A 17 -24.08 -40.22 7.80
CA LEU A 17 -22.66 -39.95 7.54
C LEU A 17 -22.39 -38.62 6.80
N MET A 18 -23.44 -37.88 6.42
CA MET A 18 -23.35 -36.47 5.95
C MET A 18 -23.73 -35.45 7.05
N GLY A 19 -23.82 -35.91 8.30
CA GLY A 19 -24.01 -35.04 9.44
C GLY A 19 -22.71 -34.33 9.79
N ALA A 20 -22.66 -33.03 9.52
CA ALA A 20 -21.93 -32.05 10.32
C ALA A 20 -20.40 -32.01 10.18
N VAL A 21 -19.88 -31.74 8.98
CA VAL A 21 -18.80 -30.73 8.88
C VAL A 21 -19.50 -29.38 8.82
N TRP A 22 -20.04 -28.94 9.96
CA TRP A 22 -20.22 -27.51 10.14
C TRP A 22 -18.79 -27.00 10.26
N ALA A 23 -18.31 -26.22 9.30
CA ALA A 23 -17.21 -25.31 9.59
C ALA A 23 -17.65 -24.56 10.84
N ARG A 24 -17.03 -24.86 11.99
CA ARG A 24 -17.25 -24.02 13.17
C ARG A 24 -16.73 -22.67 12.73
N ALA A 25 -17.63 -21.70 12.56
CA ALA A 25 -17.23 -20.31 12.52
C ALA A 25 -16.32 -20.11 13.73
N GLU A 26 -15.05 -19.75 13.48
CA GLU A 26 -14.16 -19.43 14.56
C GLU A 26 -14.82 -18.31 15.37
N GLN A 27 -14.73 -18.39 16.70
CA GLN A 27 -15.28 -17.29 17.50
C GLN A 27 -14.50 -16.02 17.15
N PRO A 28 -15.15 -14.85 17.09
CA PRO A 28 -14.44 -13.60 16.85
C PRO A 28 -13.42 -13.38 17.96
N ALA A 29 -12.23 -12.94 17.58
CA ALA A 29 -11.19 -12.54 18.52
C ALA A 29 -11.65 -11.28 19.26
N ALA A 30 -11.59 -11.32 20.59
CA ALA A 30 -11.88 -10.15 21.42
C ALA A 30 -10.65 -9.26 21.52
N ASP A 31 -10.84 -7.95 21.32
CA ASP A 31 -9.87 -6.93 21.69
C ASP A 31 -9.83 -6.81 23.21
N VAL A 32 -8.67 -7.10 23.81
CA VAL A 32 -8.44 -7.05 25.26
C VAL A 32 -7.50 -5.92 25.67
N THR A 33 -7.15 -5.02 24.74
CA THR A 33 -6.17 -3.93 24.91
C THR A 33 -6.48 -3.06 26.12
N ALA A 34 -7.76 -2.70 26.33
CA ALA A 34 -8.20 -1.88 27.47
C ALA A 34 -8.01 -2.56 28.84
N GLY A 35 -7.83 -3.89 28.87
CA GLY A 35 -7.54 -4.68 30.06
C GLY A 35 -6.04 -4.91 30.32
N CYS A 36 -5.17 -4.30 29.52
CA CYS A 36 -3.72 -4.44 29.60
C CYS A 36 -3.06 -3.20 30.20
N SER A 37 -1.85 -3.38 30.72
CA SER A 37 -0.97 -2.30 31.15
C SER A 37 0.41 -2.47 30.54
N VAL A 38 1.07 -1.36 30.22
CA VAL A 38 2.42 -1.34 29.66
C VAL A 38 3.40 -0.71 30.64
N THR A 39 4.57 -1.33 30.80
CA THR A 39 5.73 -0.74 31.46
C THR A 39 6.92 -0.72 30.52
N ALA A 40 7.78 0.29 30.66
CA ALA A 40 8.91 0.48 29.77
C ALA A 40 10.21 0.70 30.56
N SER A 41 11.32 0.17 30.07
CA SER A 41 12.65 0.43 30.64
C SER A 41 13.11 1.88 30.46
N GLN A 42 12.51 2.60 29.50
CA GLN A 42 12.76 4.00 29.21
C GLN A 42 11.44 4.74 28.96
N ASN A 43 11.43 6.07 29.09
CA ASN A 43 10.30 6.92 28.69
C ASN A 43 8.92 6.46 29.21
N GLN A 44 8.88 5.92 30.44
CA GLN A 44 7.69 5.34 31.09
C GLN A 44 6.46 6.27 31.11
N ALA A 45 6.68 7.58 31.10
CA ALA A 45 5.59 8.57 31.07
C ALA A 45 4.80 8.57 29.74
N SER A 46 5.38 8.04 28.66
CA SER A 46 4.79 8.04 27.31
C SER A 46 4.14 6.72 26.93
N VAL A 47 4.20 5.68 27.77
CA VAL A 47 3.64 4.36 27.40
C VAL A 47 2.12 4.35 27.26
N SER A 48 1.42 5.31 27.88
CA SER A 48 -0.02 5.44 27.74
C SER A 48 -0.44 5.79 26.31
N LEU A 49 0.48 6.35 25.51
CA LEU A 49 0.26 6.65 24.09
C LEU A 49 0.12 5.38 23.26
N LEU A 50 0.69 4.25 23.70
CA LEU A 50 0.58 2.97 22.99
C LEU A 50 -0.80 2.32 23.07
N LEU A 51 -1.71 2.89 23.85
CA LEU A 51 -3.04 2.34 24.15
C LEU A 51 -4.15 3.38 23.95
N ASP A 52 -3.86 4.52 23.30
CA ASP A 52 -4.83 5.60 23.12
C ASP A 52 -5.58 5.56 21.79
N ALA A 53 -5.22 4.61 20.92
CA ALA A 53 -5.79 4.45 19.58
C ALA A 53 -5.57 5.67 18.67
N ASP A 54 -4.51 6.45 18.92
CA ASP A 54 -4.15 7.64 18.16
C ASP A 54 -2.75 7.47 17.53
N ARG A 55 -2.75 7.13 16.24
CA ARG A 55 -1.53 6.98 15.41
C ARG A 55 -0.74 8.27 15.22
N SER A 56 -1.25 9.43 15.65
CA SER A 56 -0.51 10.70 15.66
C SER A 56 0.38 10.87 16.90
N THR A 57 0.19 10.02 17.91
CA THR A 57 1.03 9.94 19.10
C THR A 57 2.01 8.76 18.99
N ARG A 58 3.11 8.80 19.75
CA ARG A 58 4.06 7.67 19.79
C ARG A 58 4.86 7.60 21.06
N TYR A 59 5.16 6.37 21.46
CA TYR A 59 6.30 6.07 22.33
C TYR A 59 7.58 6.05 21.49
N ARG A 60 8.63 6.75 21.96
CA ARG A 60 9.95 6.72 21.32
C ARG A 60 10.99 6.18 22.29
N ALA A 61 11.84 5.27 21.82
CA ALA A 61 13.03 4.84 22.54
C ALA A 61 14.24 5.69 22.08
N SER A 62 15.27 5.82 22.93
CA SER A 62 16.52 6.53 22.56
C SER A 62 17.69 5.56 22.32
N GLY A 63 17.37 4.28 22.13
CA GLY A 63 18.27 3.13 21.99
C GLY A 63 17.53 1.86 22.41
N ALA A 64 18.27 0.79 22.69
CA ALA A 64 17.67 -0.48 23.10
C ALA A 64 16.75 -0.31 24.33
N ALA A 65 15.51 -0.79 24.21
CA ALA A 65 14.47 -0.61 25.21
C ALA A 65 13.62 -1.88 25.37
N GLU A 66 12.96 -2.00 26.51
CA GLU A 66 12.06 -3.10 26.82
C GLU A 66 10.67 -2.54 27.10
N LEU A 67 9.64 -3.10 26.45
CA LEU A 67 8.23 -2.82 26.70
C LEU A 67 7.56 -4.10 27.19
N THR A 68 7.20 -4.16 28.47
CA THR A 68 6.44 -5.29 29.02
C THR A 68 4.97 -4.95 29.00
N ILE A 69 4.17 -5.82 28.39
CA ILE A 69 2.72 -5.70 28.30
C ILE A 69 2.09 -6.83 29.12
N THR A 70 1.29 -6.46 30.13
CA THR A 70 0.66 -7.41 31.05
C THR A 70 -0.86 -7.28 30.97
N ALA A 71 -1.56 -8.38 30.72
CA ALA A 71 -3.02 -8.48 30.79
C ALA A 71 -3.49 -8.67 32.23
N GLN A 72 -4.38 -7.80 32.70
CA GLN A 72 -4.94 -7.85 34.05
C GLN A 72 -6.15 -8.77 34.16
N GLY A 73 -6.64 -9.29 33.04
CA GLY A 73 -7.81 -10.17 32.98
C GLY A 73 -7.64 -11.31 31.96
N THR A 74 -8.26 -11.13 30.80
CA THR A 74 -8.27 -12.10 29.71
C THR A 74 -6.89 -12.20 29.06
N ALA A 75 -6.40 -13.43 28.84
CA ALA A 75 -5.15 -13.67 28.12
C ALA A 75 -5.33 -13.37 26.62
N PHE A 76 -4.24 -13.06 25.93
CA PHE A 76 -4.22 -12.75 24.50
C PHE A 76 -3.33 -13.74 23.75
N ARG A 77 -3.55 -13.89 22.45
CA ARG A 77 -2.77 -14.76 21.56
C ARG A 77 -2.14 -13.99 20.40
N ARG A 78 -2.56 -12.75 20.14
CA ARG A 78 -2.05 -11.95 19.04
C ARG A 78 -1.77 -10.52 19.49
N VAL A 79 -0.70 -9.97 18.93
CA VAL A 79 -0.22 -8.62 19.21
C VAL A 79 -0.14 -7.90 17.87
N TYR A 80 -0.87 -6.82 17.73
CA TYR A 80 -0.84 -5.98 16.54
C TYR A 80 -0.13 -4.68 16.87
N LEU A 81 0.94 -4.39 16.15
CA LEU A 81 1.88 -3.31 16.40
C LEU A 81 1.79 -2.32 15.24
N ILE A 82 1.64 -1.04 15.58
CA ILE A 82 1.63 0.05 14.59
C ILE A 82 2.82 0.97 14.86
N TRP A 83 3.77 1.00 13.93
CA TRP A 83 5.02 1.74 14.00
C TRP A 83 4.91 3.09 13.28
N ASP A 84 5.53 4.14 13.81
CA ASP A 84 5.58 5.49 13.20
C ASP A 84 6.50 5.53 11.96
N THR A 85 7.53 4.68 11.97
CA THR A 85 8.54 4.52 10.91
C THR A 85 8.84 3.03 10.74
N PRO A 86 9.31 2.58 9.56
CA PRO A 86 9.66 1.18 9.35
C PRO A 86 10.60 0.68 10.46
N PRO A 87 10.19 -0.34 11.25
CA PRO A 87 11.01 -0.82 12.35
C PRO A 87 12.22 -1.62 11.84
N GLY A 88 13.34 -1.52 12.56
CA GLY A 88 14.37 -2.56 12.50
C GLY A 88 13.95 -3.85 13.20
N ALA A 89 14.80 -4.87 13.14
CA ALA A 89 14.53 -6.15 13.82
C ALA A 89 14.38 -5.96 15.35
N TYR A 90 13.40 -6.62 15.93
CA TYR A 90 13.15 -6.67 17.37
C TYR A 90 12.71 -8.08 17.77
N THR A 91 12.61 -8.35 19.06
CA THR A 91 12.13 -9.66 19.53
C THR A 91 11.00 -9.50 20.52
N LEU A 92 10.09 -10.47 20.53
CA LEU A 92 9.01 -10.59 21.50
C LEU A 92 9.27 -11.82 22.37
N ALA A 93 9.45 -11.62 23.67
CA ALA A 93 9.56 -12.68 24.65
C ALA A 93 8.20 -12.94 25.32
N THR A 94 7.77 -14.20 25.40
CA THR A 94 6.59 -14.64 26.13
C THR A 94 6.88 -14.77 27.64
N GLY A 95 5.84 -14.83 28.46
CA GLY A 95 6.00 -14.97 29.93
C GLY A 95 6.69 -16.26 30.38
N ASP A 96 6.71 -17.31 29.55
CA ASP A 96 7.45 -18.56 29.77
C ASP A 96 8.88 -18.54 29.18
N GLY A 97 9.28 -17.42 28.55
CA GLY A 97 10.64 -17.18 28.06
C GLY A 97 10.93 -17.66 26.64
N GLN A 98 9.90 -18.00 25.85
CA GLN A 98 10.06 -18.23 24.41
C GLN A 98 10.21 -16.88 23.69
N THR A 99 11.01 -16.84 22.64
CA THR A 99 11.26 -15.61 21.86
C THR A 99 10.80 -15.78 20.43
N VAL A 100 10.17 -14.74 19.89
CA VAL A 100 9.76 -14.62 18.49
C VAL A 100 10.56 -13.47 17.86
N ASP A 101 11.27 -13.74 16.78
CA ASP A 101 11.94 -12.70 15.99
C ASP A 101 10.91 -11.97 15.13
N CYS A 102 10.93 -10.64 15.18
CA CYS A 102 9.92 -9.78 14.57
C CYS A 102 10.58 -8.60 13.82
N GLY A 103 9.81 -7.89 13.01
CA GLY A 103 10.26 -6.70 12.29
C GLY A 103 11.25 -6.97 11.15
N ALA A 104 11.41 -8.22 10.73
CA ALA A 104 12.34 -8.60 9.65
C ALA A 104 12.05 -7.89 8.32
N ASP A 105 10.76 -7.64 8.04
CA ASP A 105 10.31 -6.99 6.82
C ASP A 105 10.08 -5.48 6.96
N GLY A 106 10.21 -4.91 8.16
CA GLY A 106 10.04 -3.48 8.39
C GLY A 106 8.62 -2.95 8.13
N PHE A 107 7.58 -3.78 8.30
CA PHE A 107 6.19 -3.34 8.12
C PHE A 107 5.77 -2.35 9.20
N LEU A 108 5.08 -1.28 8.78
CA LEU A 108 4.50 -0.32 9.74
C LEU A 108 3.38 -0.94 10.56
N HIS A 109 2.64 -1.89 9.99
CA HIS A 109 1.56 -2.59 10.66
C HIS A 109 1.94 -4.08 10.71
N GLU A 110 2.21 -4.59 11.91
CA GLU A 110 2.71 -5.96 12.09
C GLU A 110 1.83 -6.74 13.06
N LEU A 111 1.31 -7.88 12.61
CA LEU A 111 0.58 -8.82 13.44
C LEU A 111 1.50 -9.98 13.85
N VAL A 112 1.79 -10.08 15.14
CA VAL A 112 2.54 -11.19 15.73
C VAL A 112 1.58 -12.20 16.34
N GLU A 113 1.62 -13.45 15.85
CA GLU A 113 0.89 -14.58 16.45
C GLU A 113 1.76 -15.29 17.50
N LEU A 114 1.22 -15.43 18.71
CA LEU A 114 1.91 -16.09 19.81
C LEU A 114 1.63 -17.61 19.79
N PRO A 115 2.62 -18.44 20.18
CA PRO A 115 2.47 -19.90 20.17
C PRO A 115 1.36 -20.39 21.11
N GLU A 116 1.23 -19.74 22.27
CA GLU A 116 0.23 -20.01 23.30
C GLU A 116 -0.41 -18.72 23.81
N GLU A 117 -1.53 -18.84 24.53
CA GLU A 117 -2.15 -17.68 25.19
C GLU A 117 -1.21 -17.11 26.25
N GLN A 118 -0.96 -15.81 26.18
CA GLN A 118 -0.08 -15.08 27.07
C GLN A 118 -0.86 -14.12 27.95
N ARG A 119 -0.38 -13.95 29.19
CA ARG A 119 -0.77 -12.84 30.06
C ARG A 119 0.28 -11.76 30.15
N GLU A 120 1.50 -12.06 29.73
CA GLU A 120 2.61 -11.15 29.77
C GLU A 120 3.53 -11.44 28.59
N ILE A 121 3.98 -10.38 27.93
CA ILE A 121 5.02 -10.40 26.90
C ILE A 121 5.97 -9.25 27.15
N THR A 122 7.21 -9.36 26.67
CA THR A 122 8.18 -8.27 26.64
C THR A 122 8.69 -8.08 25.22
N LEU A 123 8.49 -6.90 24.66
CA LEU A 123 9.14 -6.48 23.41
C LEU A 123 10.55 -5.98 23.75
N HIS A 124 11.57 -6.56 23.13
CA HIS A 124 12.94 -6.08 23.19
C HIS A 124 13.26 -5.34 21.89
N LEU A 125 13.23 -4.02 21.98
CA LEU A 125 13.50 -3.09 20.88
C LEU A 125 15.01 -2.94 20.68
N SER A 126 15.46 -3.00 19.44
CA SER A 126 16.85 -2.72 19.04
C SER A 126 17.11 -1.21 18.93
N GLU A 127 18.35 -0.83 18.66
CA GLU A 127 18.71 0.59 18.48
C GLU A 127 18.02 1.23 17.27
N ASP A 128 17.56 0.42 16.31
CA ASP A 128 16.90 0.87 15.08
C ASP A 128 15.36 0.95 15.20
N ALA A 129 14.77 0.50 16.32
CA ALA A 129 13.33 0.49 16.57
C ALA A 129 12.90 1.71 17.41
N LEU A 130 12.66 2.86 16.75
CA LEU A 130 12.68 4.15 17.45
C LEU A 130 11.31 4.81 17.72
N ALA A 131 10.21 4.32 17.15
CA ALA A 131 8.90 4.91 17.39
C ALA A 131 7.73 3.95 17.12
N LEU A 132 6.96 3.65 18.17
CA LEU A 132 5.75 2.83 18.13
C LEU A 132 4.54 3.71 18.45
N CYS A 133 3.54 3.72 17.58
CA CYS A 133 2.33 4.50 17.73
C CYS A 133 1.33 3.81 18.64
N ASP A 134 0.99 2.55 18.33
CA ASP A 134 -0.14 1.87 18.96
C ASP A 134 0.11 0.36 19.09
N VAL A 135 -0.55 -0.26 20.06
CA VAL A 135 -0.51 -1.70 20.31
C VAL A 135 -1.91 -2.23 20.62
N TYR A 136 -2.36 -3.24 19.87
CA TYR A 136 -3.64 -3.91 20.09
C TYR A 136 -3.44 -5.40 20.41
N LEU A 137 -4.14 -5.88 21.43
CA LEU A 137 -4.02 -7.24 21.93
C LEU A 137 -5.32 -7.99 21.71
N PHE A 138 -5.24 -9.15 21.05
CA PHE A 138 -6.41 -9.95 20.72
C PHE A 138 -6.33 -11.37 21.27
N THR A 139 -7.48 -11.93 21.65
CA THR A 139 -7.60 -13.37 21.93
C THR A 139 -7.39 -14.20 20.66
N GLY A 140 -7.37 -15.53 20.80
CA GLY A 140 -7.58 -16.41 19.63
C GLY A 140 -8.97 -16.19 19.00
N GLY A 141 -9.11 -16.54 17.72
CA GLY A 141 -10.36 -16.38 16.97
C GLY A 141 -10.20 -15.69 15.61
N GLU A 142 -11.32 -15.34 14.97
CA GLU A 142 -11.33 -14.54 13.75
C GLU A 142 -11.02 -13.06 14.07
N LEU A 143 -9.98 -12.49 13.46
CA LEU A 143 -9.60 -11.10 13.73
C LEU A 143 -10.59 -10.11 13.09
N PRO A 144 -10.77 -8.90 13.66
CA PRO A 144 -11.48 -7.83 12.98
C PRO A 144 -10.85 -7.52 11.62
N GLY A 145 -11.68 -7.21 10.62
CA GLY A 145 -11.22 -7.01 9.23
C GLY A 145 -10.23 -5.86 9.02
N TRP A 146 -10.11 -4.92 9.97
CA TRP A 146 -9.13 -3.83 9.91
C TRP A 146 -7.72 -4.23 10.37
N VAL A 147 -7.57 -5.38 11.03
CA VAL A 147 -6.25 -5.86 11.49
C VAL A 147 -5.48 -6.41 10.29
N GLN A 148 -4.39 -5.74 9.95
CA GLN A 148 -3.63 -6.04 8.74
C GLN A 148 -2.68 -7.21 8.99
N ARG A 149 -2.66 -8.15 8.04
CA ARG A 149 -1.76 -9.30 8.00
C ARG A 149 -1.06 -9.31 6.65
N TRP A 150 0.00 -8.54 6.58
CA TRP A 150 0.82 -8.41 5.38
C TRP A 150 1.67 -9.65 5.13
N THR A 151 1.76 -10.04 3.87
CA THR A 151 2.86 -10.87 3.37
C THR A 151 3.95 -9.97 2.79
N PRO A 152 5.22 -10.41 2.74
CA PRO A 152 6.24 -9.71 1.97
C PRO A 152 5.81 -9.41 0.53
N PRO A 153 6.39 -8.38 -0.12
CA PRO A 153 6.21 -8.16 -1.55
C PRO A 153 6.47 -9.45 -2.32
N TYR A 154 5.70 -9.71 -3.36
CA TYR A 154 5.82 -10.96 -4.12
C TYR A 154 7.23 -11.13 -4.73
N ASP A 155 7.67 -12.36 -4.94
CA ASP A 155 8.86 -12.60 -5.76
C ASP A 155 8.54 -12.36 -7.24
N GLU A 156 7.41 -12.91 -7.72
CA GLU A 156 6.83 -12.67 -9.05
C GLU A 156 5.34 -12.33 -8.90
N ALA A 157 4.85 -11.42 -9.75
CA ALA A 157 3.49 -10.89 -9.73
C ALA A 157 2.78 -11.09 -11.08
N ASP A 158 1.46 -11.26 -11.05
CA ASP A 158 0.62 -11.28 -12.25
C ASP A 158 0.51 -9.87 -12.84
N MET A 159 0.39 -8.87 -11.96
CA MET A 159 0.23 -7.47 -12.29
C MET A 159 1.11 -6.61 -11.39
N LEU A 160 1.70 -5.56 -11.97
CA LEU A 160 2.37 -4.49 -11.24
C LEU A 160 1.61 -3.18 -11.45
N VAL A 161 1.19 -2.55 -10.35
CA VAL A 161 0.50 -1.24 -10.36
C VAL A 161 1.48 -0.20 -9.83
N LEU A 162 1.68 0.88 -10.59
CA LEU A 162 2.69 1.91 -10.33
C LEU A 162 2.07 3.29 -10.02
N PRO A 163 1.42 3.46 -8.85
CA PRO A 163 0.98 4.77 -8.40
C PRO A 163 2.18 5.69 -8.14
N THR A 164 1.97 7.01 -8.22
CA THR A 164 3.04 7.96 -7.93
C THR A 164 3.02 8.23 -6.42
N HIS A 165 1.87 8.67 -5.93
CA HIS A 165 1.62 9.04 -4.53
C HIS A 165 0.62 8.08 -3.87
N ALA A 166 0.54 8.17 -2.55
CA ALA A 166 -0.43 7.46 -1.72
C ALA A 166 -1.86 7.99 -1.89
N ASP A 167 -2.66 7.44 -2.82
CA ASP A 167 -4.09 7.71 -3.10
C ASP A 167 -4.42 7.45 -4.59
N ASP A 168 -3.43 7.65 -5.47
CA ASP A 168 -3.50 7.50 -6.92
C ASP A 168 -4.10 6.17 -7.39
N GLU A 169 -3.78 5.09 -6.69
CA GLU A 169 -4.26 3.73 -6.96
C GLU A 169 -5.77 3.60 -6.89
N HIS A 170 -6.42 4.46 -6.11
CA HIS A 170 -7.87 4.53 -5.99
C HIS A 170 -8.45 5.59 -6.92
N LEU A 171 -7.82 6.76 -7.00
CA LEU A 171 -8.30 7.89 -7.79
C LEU A 171 -8.27 7.62 -9.29
N TRP A 172 -7.12 7.18 -9.81
CA TRP A 172 -6.87 7.07 -11.24
C TRP A 172 -6.98 5.63 -11.73
N PHE A 173 -6.63 4.66 -10.87
CA PHE A 173 -6.71 3.24 -11.24
C PHE A 173 -8.02 2.56 -10.81
N GLY A 174 -8.86 3.26 -10.05
CA GLY A 174 -10.24 2.88 -9.76
C GLY A 174 -10.39 1.44 -9.26
N GLY A 175 -11.27 0.69 -9.92
CA GLY A 175 -11.61 -0.68 -9.57
C GLY A 175 -10.51 -1.73 -9.80
N THR A 176 -9.31 -1.34 -10.25
CA THR A 176 -8.22 -2.28 -10.58
C THR A 176 -7.84 -3.16 -9.38
N LEU A 177 -7.49 -2.57 -8.24
CA LEU A 177 -7.08 -3.33 -7.05
C LEU A 177 -8.20 -4.21 -6.48
N PRO A 178 -9.44 -3.70 -6.22
CA PRO A 178 -10.49 -4.54 -5.69
C PRO A 178 -10.91 -5.66 -6.64
N LEU A 179 -10.87 -5.46 -7.95
CA LEU A 179 -11.15 -6.54 -8.90
C LEU A 179 -10.02 -7.58 -8.93
N TYR A 180 -8.79 -7.17 -9.27
CA TYR A 180 -7.73 -8.14 -9.57
C TYR A 180 -7.10 -8.73 -8.31
N ALA A 181 -6.76 -7.91 -7.32
CA ALA A 181 -6.16 -8.40 -6.07
C ALA A 181 -7.24 -8.98 -5.15
N GLY A 182 -8.31 -8.21 -4.93
CA GLY A 182 -9.39 -8.57 -4.03
C GLY A 182 -10.22 -9.75 -4.52
N GLU A 183 -11.05 -9.54 -5.55
CA GLU A 183 -12.03 -10.51 -6.02
C GLU A 183 -11.39 -11.71 -6.72
N LEU A 184 -10.49 -11.46 -7.67
CA LEU A 184 -9.90 -12.51 -8.51
C LEU A 184 -8.69 -13.20 -7.87
N GLY A 185 -8.15 -12.65 -6.77
CA GLY A 185 -7.02 -13.24 -6.04
C GLY A 185 -5.72 -13.30 -6.85
N ARG A 186 -5.54 -12.42 -7.85
CA ARG A 186 -4.30 -12.29 -8.62
C ARG A 186 -3.17 -11.78 -7.72
N LYS A 187 -1.94 -12.18 -8.04
CA LYS A 187 -0.74 -11.59 -7.41
C LYS A 187 -0.53 -10.18 -7.95
N VAL A 188 -1.21 -9.20 -7.38
CA VAL A 188 -1.04 -7.79 -7.75
C VAL A 188 -0.03 -7.15 -6.80
N GLN A 189 1.13 -6.79 -7.31
CA GLN A 189 2.11 -6.00 -6.57
C GLN A 189 1.84 -4.51 -6.80
N VAL A 190 1.77 -3.74 -5.72
CA VAL A 190 1.73 -2.27 -5.78
C VAL A 190 3.12 -1.73 -5.47
N ALA A 191 3.61 -0.80 -6.28
CA ALA A 191 4.89 -0.13 -6.07
C ALA A 191 4.75 1.38 -6.30
N TYR A 192 4.74 2.14 -5.21
CA TYR A 192 4.65 3.60 -5.25
C TYR A 192 5.99 4.20 -5.62
N LEU A 193 5.99 5.19 -6.52
CA LEU A 193 7.21 5.91 -6.86
C LEU A 193 7.73 6.72 -5.65
N THR A 194 6.87 7.50 -5.00
CA THR A 194 7.29 8.37 -3.89
C THR A 194 6.95 7.78 -2.52
N ASN A 195 7.64 8.29 -1.50
CA ASN A 195 7.33 8.03 -0.10
C ASN A 195 6.76 9.27 0.57
N HIS A 196 5.97 9.03 1.63
CA HIS A 196 5.45 10.08 2.51
C HIS A 196 6.06 10.02 3.92
N TRP A 197 7.36 9.73 4.04
CA TRP A 197 8.01 9.63 5.35
C TRP A 197 8.04 10.96 6.12
N ALA A 198 7.94 12.09 5.41
CA ALA A 198 7.79 13.42 6.00
C ALA A 198 6.37 13.69 6.56
N GLU A 199 5.39 12.86 6.22
CA GLU A 199 3.98 12.98 6.60
C GLU A 199 3.51 11.66 7.22
N PRO A 200 3.88 11.34 8.48
CA PRO A 200 3.74 10.00 9.05
C PRO A 200 2.33 9.40 9.04
N TYR A 201 1.28 10.21 8.86
CA TYR A 201 -0.08 9.73 8.69
C TYR A 201 -0.34 9.12 7.29
N ARG A 202 0.26 9.65 6.22
CA ARG A 202 0.03 9.21 4.82
C ARG A 202 0.38 7.74 4.60
N PRO A 203 1.51 7.19 5.10
CA PRO A 203 1.79 5.75 4.95
C PRO A 203 0.77 4.85 5.65
N HIS A 204 0.15 5.31 6.75
CA HIS A 204 -0.91 4.55 7.42
C HIS A 204 -2.21 4.58 6.63
N GLU A 205 -2.57 5.74 6.08
CA GLU A 205 -3.72 5.90 5.19
C GLU A 205 -3.58 5.00 3.95
N LEU A 206 -2.39 4.97 3.33
CA LEU A 206 -2.02 4.08 2.23
C LEU A 206 -2.27 2.60 2.58
N LEU A 207 -1.71 2.14 3.70
CA LEU A 207 -1.85 0.73 4.08
C LEU A 207 -3.30 0.36 4.40
N ASP A 208 -4.04 1.25 5.07
CA ASP A 208 -5.48 1.05 5.33
C ASP A 208 -6.28 0.98 4.01
N GLY A 209 -5.97 1.84 3.03
CA GLY A 209 -6.63 1.86 1.72
C GLY A 209 -6.40 0.57 0.94
N LEU A 210 -5.14 0.15 0.82
CA LEU A 210 -4.76 -1.11 0.17
C LEU A 210 -5.41 -2.33 0.83
N TRP A 211 -5.38 -2.40 2.16
CA TRP A 211 -5.98 -3.50 2.91
C TRP A 211 -7.49 -3.57 2.72
N THR A 212 -8.16 -2.41 2.71
CA THR A 212 -9.61 -2.27 2.49
C THR A 212 -10.04 -2.87 1.15
N VAL A 213 -9.25 -2.68 0.10
CA VAL A 213 -9.53 -3.22 -1.24
C VAL A 213 -8.98 -4.63 -1.48
N GLY A 214 -8.50 -5.30 -0.42
CA GLY A 214 -8.10 -6.70 -0.45
C GLY A 214 -6.67 -6.98 -0.92
N VAL A 215 -5.79 -5.98 -0.98
CA VAL A 215 -4.36 -6.20 -1.18
C VAL A 215 -3.73 -6.72 0.12
N THR A 216 -2.95 -7.79 0.03
CA THR A 216 -2.31 -8.43 1.20
C THR A 216 -0.79 -8.54 1.10
N ALA A 217 -0.21 -8.34 -0.10
CA ALA A 217 1.23 -8.19 -0.25
C ALA A 217 1.62 -6.76 0.09
N TYR A 218 2.64 -6.60 0.93
CA TYR A 218 3.08 -5.28 1.35
C TYR A 218 3.53 -4.45 0.14
N PRO A 219 3.15 -3.17 0.04
CA PRO A 219 3.54 -2.33 -1.09
C PRO A 219 5.05 -2.08 -1.07
N VAL A 220 5.64 -1.95 -2.25
CA VAL A 220 6.95 -1.31 -2.36
C VAL A 220 6.74 0.19 -2.29
N ILE A 221 7.40 0.85 -1.35
CA ILE A 221 7.38 2.31 -1.24
C ILE A 221 8.75 2.80 -1.71
N GLY A 222 8.78 3.57 -2.79
CA GLY A 222 10.01 4.04 -3.40
C GLY A 222 10.85 4.92 -2.46
N GLU A 223 12.14 5.03 -2.75
CA GLU A 223 13.08 5.81 -1.92
C GLU A 223 13.00 7.33 -2.17
N PHE A 224 12.17 7.75 -3.11
CA PHE A 224 12.07 9.14 -3.56
C PHE A 224 11.07 9.92 -2.70
N ASP A 225 11.50 11.04 -2.12
CA ASP A 225 10.62 11.87 -1.29
C ASP A 225 9.48 12.47 -2.12
N ASP A 226 8.30 12.56 -1.52
CA ASP A 226 7.17 13.20 -2.17
C ASP A 226 7.36 14.71 -2.34
N HIS A 227 7.17 15.18 -3.58
CA HIS A 227 7.27 16.59 -3.95
C HIS A 227 6.22 16.96 -4.99
N TYR A 228 5.59 18.11 -4.81
CA TYR A 228 4.73 18.67 -5.85
C TYR A 228 5.56 19.19 -7.04
N ALA A 229 5.18 18.78 -8.26
CA ALA A 229 5.68 19.35 -9.50
C ALA A 229 4.52 19.72 -10.42
N GLY A 230 4.54 20.92 -11.01
CA GLY A 230 3.50 21.37 -11.95
C GLY A 230 3.81 21.07 -13.42
N SER A 231 4.92 20.39 -13.71
CA SER A 231 5.33 20.00 -15.06
C SER A 231 6.41 18.91 -15.03
N LEU A 232 6.60 18.22 -16.15
CA LEU A 232 7.71 17.28 -16.35
C LEU A 232 9.08 17.93 -16.07
N GLU A 233 9.32 19.15 -16.59
CA GLU A 233 10.58 19.86 -16.40
C GLU A 233 10.88 20.14 -14.91
N GLN A 234 9.84 20.41 -14.10
CA GLN A 234 10.02 20.53 -12.65
C GLN A 234 10.31 19.19 -11.99
N ALA A 235 9.61 18.12 -12.35
CA ALA A 235 9.86 16.79 -11.80
C ALA A 235 11.28 16.30 -12.11
N GLN A 236 11.79 16.55 -13.33
CA GLN A 236 13.17 16.25 -13.73
C GLN A 236 14.25 17.01 -12.93
N GLN A 237 13.89 18.12 -12.27
CA GLN A 237 14.80 18.85 -11.38
C GLN A 237 14.79 18.31 -9.95
N LEU A 238 13.72 17.60 -9.57
CA LEU A 238 13.53 17.04 -8.24
C LEU A 238 14.12 15.64 -8.12
N TYR A 239 13.99 14.84 -9.18
CA TYR A 239 14.37 13.43 -9.19
C TYR A 239 15.47 13.15 -10.21
N PRO A 240 16.54 12.43 -9.84
CA PRO A 240 17.52 11.96 -10.80
C PRO A 240 16.92 10.89 -11.72
N GLU A 241 16.90 11.16 -13.02
CA GLU A 241 16.30 10.25 -14.03
C GLU A 241 16.95 8.88 -14.05
N GLU A 242 18.27 8.82 -13.91
CA GLU A 242 19.00 7.55 -13.86
C GLU A 242 18.56 6.66 -12.70
N ASP A 243 18.28 7.25 -11.53
CA ASP A 243 17.87 6.50 -10.33
C ASP A 243 16.43 6.00 -10.47
N VAL A 244 15.52 6.85 -10.95
CA VAL A 244 14.11 6.49 -11.13
C VAL A 244 13.92 5.44 -12.23
N VAL A 245 14.59 5.60 -13.38
CA VAL A 245 14.56 4.59 -14.44
C VAL A 245 15.15 3.27 -13.95
N ALA A 246 16.28 3.30 -13.25
CA ALA A 246 16.88 2.09 -12.70
C ALA A 246 15.97 1.42 -11.66
N TRP A 247 15.32 2.20 -10.79
CA TRP A 247 14.35 1.68 -9.83
C TRP A 247 13.16 0.98 -10.53
N GLN A 248 12.60 1.59 -11.58
CA GLN A 248 11.50 0.99 -12.35
C GLN A 248 11.95 -0.28 -13.10
N VAL A 249 13.13 -0.26 -13.74
CA VAL A 249 13.71 -1.46 -14.37
C VAL A 249 13.85 -2.59 -13.35
N ARG A 250 14.32 -2.30 -12.13
CA ARG A 250 14.42 -3.28 -11.06
C ARG A 250 13.05 -3.83 -10.64
N GLN A 251 12.01 -3.01 -10.57
CA GLN A 251 10.65 -3.50 -10.27
C GLN A 251 10.14 -4.44 -11.38
N LEU A 252 10.31 -4.05 -12.65
CA LEU A 252 9.90 -4.87 -13.80
C LEU A 252 10.63 -6.21 -13.86
N ARG A 253 11.95 -6.20 -13.66
CA ARG A 253 12.77 -7.43 -13.66
C ARG A 253 12.48 -8.31 -12.45
N ARG A 254 12.33 -7.73 -11.25
CA ARG A 254 12.05 -8.46 -10.02
C ARG A 254 10.71 -9.17 -10.13
N PHE A 255 9.62 -8.41 -10.32
CA PHE A 255 8.27 -8.95 -10.22
C PHE A 255 7.80 -9.66 -11.49
N ARG A 256 8.46 -9.43 -12.63
CA ARG A 256 8.14 -10.07 -13.91
C ARG A 256 6.64 -10.05 -14.25
N PRO A 257 5.98 -8.87 -14.19
CA PRO A 257 4.55 -8.78 -14.35
C PRO A 257 4.11 -9.13 -15.78
N GLY A 258 2.97 -9.81 -15.90
CA GLY A 258 2.26 -9.96 -17.17
C GLY A 258 1.59 -8.65 -17.61
N VAL A 259 1.08 -7.90 -16.63
CA VAL A 259 0.40 -6.61 -16.83
C VAL A 259 1.05 -5.51 -15.99
N VAL A 260 1.32 -4.36 -16.60
CA VAL A 260 1.69 -3.13 -15.87
C VAL A 260 0.58 -2.08 -16.03
N ILE A 261 0.22 -1.42 -14.93
CA ILE A 261 -0.71 -0.28 -14.90
C ILE A 261 0.06 0.99 -14.48
N GLY A 262 -0.09 2.05 -15.26
CA GLY A 262 0.55 3.35 -14.99
C GLY A 262 -0.36 4.56 -15.29
N HIS A 263 0.16 5.74 -14.97
CA HIS A 263 -0.53 7.04 -15.11
C HIS A 263 -0.67 7.49 -16.56
N ASP A 264 -1.49 8.52 -16.76
CA ASP A 264 -1.57 9.29 -18.00
C ASP A 264 -0.23 9.96 -18.33
N VAL A 265 0.08 10.04 -19.63
CA VAL A 265 1.26 10.74 -20.15
C VAL A 265 1.18 12.25 -19.96
N ASP A 266 -0.03 12.81 -19.81
CA ASP A 266 -0.25 14.21 -19.47
C ASP A 266 -0.45 14.43 -17.94
N GLY A 267 -0.32 13.37 -17.13
CA GLY A 267 -0.40 13.42 -15.67
C GLY A 267 -1.77 13.82 -15.16
N GLU A 268 -2.82 13.35 -15.84
CA GLU A 268 -4.23 13.60 -15.55
C GLU A 268 -4.53 15.10 -15.54
N TYR A 269 -4.50 15.71 -14.35
CA TYR A 269 -4.71 17.15 -14.16
C TYR A 269 -3.44 17.98 -14.37
N GLY A 270 -2.41 17.39 -14.98
CA GLY A 270 -1.13 18.04 -15.27
C GLY A 270 -0.09 17.88 -14.17
N HIS A 271 -0.21 16.87 -13.30
CA HIS A 271 0.75 16.66 -12.22
C HIS A 271 2.10 16.20 -12.78
N GLY A 272 3.14 17.00 -12.56
CA GLY A 272 4.47 16.79 -13.16
C GLY A 272 5.12 15.47 -12.77
N VAL A 273 4.88 14.99 -11.55
CA VAL A 273 5.44 13.71 -11.08
C VAL A 273 4.71 12.52 -11.68
N HIS A 274 3.41 12.64 -12.01
CA HIS A 274 2.69 11.57 -12.73
C HIS A 274 3.24 11.43 -14.16
N ILE A 275 3.39 12.57 -14.86
CA ILE A 275 4.02 12.62 -16.19
C ILE A 275 5.41 11.97 -16.14
N TYR A 276 6.20 12.32 -15.14
CA TYR A 276 7.56 11.81 -14.98
C TYR A 276 7.62 10.33 -14.65
N ASN A 277 6.72 9.82 -13.79
CA ASN A 277 6.58 8.40 -13.50
C ASN A 277 6.28 7.61 -14.79
N THR A 278 5.33 8.09 -15.58
CA THR A 278 4.98 7.48 -16.88
C THR A 278 6.10 7.60 -17.91
N ASP A 279 6.78 8.74 -18.00
CA ASP A 279 7.91 8.93 -18.92
C ASP A 279 9.04 7.93 -18.61
N THR A 280 9.45 7.86 -17.35
CA THR A 280 10.50 6.95 -16.91
C THR A 280 10.08 5.47 -16.97
N LEU A 281 8.79 5.16 -16.79
CA LEU A 281 8.25 3.80 -17.01
C LEU A 281 8.43 3.37 -18.46
N ARG A 282 8.12 4.26 -19.40
CA ARG A 282 8.26 3.97 -20.84
C ARG A 282 9.70 3.71 -21.24
N GLN A 283 10.66 4.37 -20.60
CA GLN A 283 12.09 4.05 -20.74
C GLN A 283 12.42 2.69 -20.12
N ALA A 284 11.94 2.41 -18.91
CA ALA A 284 12.18 1.15 -18.21
C ALA A 284 11.62 -0.07 -18.95
N LEU A 285 10.50 0.07 -19.66
CA LEU A 285 9.92 -1.01 -20.48
C LEU A 285 10.86 -1.47 -21.60
N GLU A 286 11.65 -0.58 -22.18
CA GLU A 286 12.66 -0.94 -23.18
C GLU A 286 13.93 -1.50 -22.52
N LEU A 287 14.36 -0.90 -21.41
CA LEU A 287 15.61 -1.25 -20.73
C LEU A 287 15.53 -2.54 -19.89
N SER A 288 14.35 -2.92 -19.43
CA SER A 288 14.16 -4.13 -18.62
C SER A 288 14.54 -5.43 -19.35
N ALA A 289 14.47 -5.42 -20.69
CA ALA A 289 14.91 -6.51 -21.56
C ALA A 289 16.36 -6.35 -22.06
N ASP A 290 17.06 -5.25 -21.74
CA ASP A 290 18.43 -4.99 -22.19
C ASP A 290 19.48 -5.53 -21.20
N PRO A 291 20.30 -6.54 -21.58
CA PRO A 291 21.35 -7.07 -20.72
C PRO A 291 22.48 -6.10 -20.37
N GLU A 292 22.66 -5.01 -21.13
CA GLU A 292 23.73 -4.04 -20.88
C GLU A 292 23.32 -2.98 -19.83
N TYR A 293 22.03 -2.75 -19.64
CA TYR A 293 21.49 -1.81 -18.65
C TYR A 293 21.30 -2.49 -17.29
N ASP A 294 21.85 -1.88 -16.23
CA ASP A 294 21.87 -2.41 -14.85
C ASP A 294 22.20 -3.93 -14.80
N PRO A 295 23.46 -4.34 -15.11
CA PRO A 295 23.84 -5.75 -15.14
C PRO A 295 23.67 -6.48 -13.81
N GLU A 296 23.67 -5.75 -12.69
CA GLU A 296 23.43 -6.32 -11.37
C GLU A 296 21.99 -6.82 -11.25
N SER A 297 21.00 -5.99 -11.59
CA SER A 297 19.60 -6.44 -11.55
C SER A 297 19.29 -7.48 -12.62
N ALA A 298 19.91 -7.40 -13.80
CA ALA A 298 19.82 -8.45 -14.82
C ALA A 298 20.39 -9.79 -14.30
N GLY A 299 21.51 -9.76 -13.58
CA GLY A 299 22.10 -10.96 -12.99
C GLY A 299 21.26 -11.54 -11.84
N ARG A 300 20.63 -10.68 -11.03
CA ARG A 300 19.84 -11.08 -9.86
C ARG A 300 18.45 -11.59 -10.22
N TYR A 301 17.74 -10.88 -11.09
CA TYR A 301 16.34 -11.15 -11.39
C TYR A 301 16.11 -11.69 -12.81
N GLY A 302 17.11 -11.60 -13.67
CA GLY A 302 16.96 -11.87 -15.10
C GLY A 302 16.47 -10.65 -15.88
N LEU A 303 16.33 -10.84 -17.18
CA LEU A 303 15.71 -9.86 -18.08
C LEU A 303 14.21 -10.11 -18.14
N TRP A 304 13.44 -9.06 -18.37
CA TRP A 304 12.01 -9.16 -18.53
C TRP A 304 11.51 -8.23 -19.61
N ASP A 305 10.67 -8.75 -20.49
CA ASP A 305 9.97 -7.98 -21.51
C ASP A 305 8.47 -8.02 -21.18
N VAL A 306 7.94 -6.91 -20.66
CA VAL A 306 6.58 -6.82 -20.12
C VAL A 306 5.53 -7.10 -21.19
N PRO A 307 4.68 -8.13 -21.04
CA PRO A 307 3.74 -8.49 -22.09
C PRO A 307 2.65 -7.48 -22.38
N LYS A 308 2.11 -6.78 -21.38
CA LYS A 308 1.10 -5.74 -21.57
C LYS A 308 1.31 -4.57 -20.62
N THR A 309 1.22 -3.35 -21.15
CA THR A 309 1.21 -2.12 -20.34
C THR A 309 0.01 -1.28 -20.71
N TYR A 310 -0.80 -0.95 -19.70
CA TYR A 310 -1.91 -0.03 -19.81
C TYR A 310 -1.60 1.27 -19.09
N LEU A 311 -1.89 2.38 -19.74
CA LEU A 311 -1.76 3.71 -19.16
C LEU A 311 -3.14 4.34 -19.06
N HIS A 312 -3.42 5.00 -17.93
CA HIS A 312 -4.64 5.75 -17.73
C HIS A 312 -4.78 6.81 -18.82
N LEU A 313 -6.00 6.97 -19.38
CA LEU A 313 -6.33 7.92 -20.46
C LEU A 313 -5.51 7.81 -21.76
N TRP A 314 -4.73 6.74 -21.96
CA TRP A 314 -3.98 6.57 -23.20
C TRP A 314 -4.92 6.43 -24.42
N PRO A 315 -4.72 7.23 -25.49
CA PRO A 315 -5.71 7.35 -26.55
C PRO A 315 -5.69 6.19 -27.56
N GLU A 316 -4.60 5.42 -27.64
CA GLU A 316 -4.50 4.31 -28.58
C GLU A 316 -4.94 3.00 -27.93
N ASN A 317 -5.63 2.15 -28.70
CA ASN A 317 -6.17 0.87 -28.24
C ASN A 317 -6.94 1.00 -26.91
N PRO A 318 -7.98 1.87 -26.86
CA PRO A 318 -8.66 2.21 -25.62
C PRO A 318 -9.43 1.01 -25.08
N VAL A 319 -9.36 0.82 -23.76
CA VAL A 319 -10.18 -0.11 -23.00
C VAL A 319 -10.94 0.67 -21.94
N VAL A 320 -12.23 0.36 -21.80
CA VAL A 320 -13.09 0.94 -20.76
C VAL A 320 -13.51 -0.18 -19.83
N MET A 321 -13.09 -0.08 -18.59
CA MET A 321 -13.34 -1.09 -17.57
C MET A 321 -14.72 -0.92 -16.95
N ASP A 322 -15.44 -2.01 -16.73
CA ASP A 322 -16.73 -1.98 -16.04
C ASP A 322 -16.55 -2.24 -14.54
N TRP A 323 -16.31 -1.16 -13.79
CA TRP A 323 -16.19 -1.21 -12.34
C TRP A 323 -17.53 -1.31 -11.60
N SER A 324 -18.66 -1.38 -12.30
CA SER A 324 -20.00 -1.44 -11.70
C SER A 324 -20.49 -2.86 -11.42
N GLN A 325 -19.72 -3.89 -11.78
CA GLN A 325 -20.08 -5.27 -11.51
C GLN A 325 -19.91 -5.58 -10.01
N PRO A 326 -20.88 -6.26 -9.37
CA PRO A 326 -20.79 -6.62 -7.97
C PRO A 326 -19.75 -7.72 -7.74
N LEU A 327 -18.94 -7.55 -6.70
CA LEU A 327 -17.88 -8.46 -6.29
C LEU A 327 -18.35 -9.32 -5.11
N GLU A 328 -18.29 -10.66 -5.24
CA GLU A 328 -18.82 -11.58 -4.22
C GLU A 328 -18.02 -11.46 -2.92
N ARG A 329 -16.69 -11.32 -3.00
CA ARG A 329 -15.81 -11.18 -1.84
C ARG A 329 -16.17 -9.97 -0.98
N PHE A 330 -16.61 -8.89 -1.62
CA PHE A 330 -16.96 -7.63 -0.94
C PHE A 330 -18.46 -7.52 -0.63
N GLY A 331 -19.16 -8.65 -0.54
CA GLY A 331 -20.57 -8.68 -0.14
C GLY A 331 -21.50 -8.06 -1.18
N GLY A 332 -21.11 -8.06 -2.45
CA GLY A 332 -21.88 -7.50 -3.57
C GLY A 332 -21.59 -6.03 -3.86
N ARG A 333 -20.65 -5.40 -3.15
CA ARG A 333 -20.11 -4.08 -3.52
C ARG A 333 -19.39 -4.16 -4.85
N THR A 334 -19.46 -3.09 -5.62
CA THR A 334 -18.79 -2.97 -6.91
C THR A 334 -17.31 -2.63 -6.74
N ALA A 335 -16.51 -2.82 -7.80
CA ALA A 335 -15.10 -2.42 -7.78
C ALA A 335 -14.93 -0.90 -7.60
N LEU A 336 -15.87 -0.10 -8.13
CA LEU A 336 -15.88 1.35 -7.93
C LEU A 336 -16.16 1.73 -6.47
N GLU A 337 -17.19 1.15 -5.85
CA GLU A 337 -17.50 1.39 -4.44
C GLU A 337 -16.34 0.99 -3.53
N MET A 338 -15.64 -0.10 -3.85
CA MET A 338 -14.46 -0.50 -3.09
C MET A 338 -13.28 0.47 -3.30
N ALA A 339 -13.10 1.02 -4.51
CA ALA A 339 -12.10 2.06 -4.74
C ALA A 339 -12.43 3.34 -3.95
N GLU A 340 -13.70 3.74 -3.88
CA GLU A 340 -14.17 4.85 -3.03
C GLU A 340 -13.89 4.58 -1.55
N GLU A 341 -14.07 3.36 -1.08
CA GLU A 341 -13.77 2.97 0.31
C GLU A 341 -12.28 2.91 0.62
N GLY A 342 -11.46 2.43 -0.32
CA GLY A 342 -10.01 2.52 -0.21
C GLY A 342 -9.54 3.96 -0.13
N PHE A 343 -10.04 4.83 -1.02
CA PHE A 343 -9.74 6.26 -0.97
C PHE A 343 -10.25 6.95 0.30
N ALA A 344 -11.38 6.52 0.87
CA ALA A 344 -11.89 7.04 2.13
C ALA A 344 -10.94 6.79 3.33
N CYS A 345 -9.96 5.89 3.21
CA CYS A 345 -8.88 5.74 4.19
C CYS A 345 -7.88 6.90 4.15
N HIS A 346 -7.78 7.65 3.04
CA HIS A 346 -6.90 8.82 2.87
C HIS A 346 -7.55 10.08 3.45
N GLN A 347 -7.80 10.06 4.76
CA GLN A 347 -8.51 11.14 5.49
C GLN A 347 -7.88 12.52 5.28
N SER A 348 -6.56 12.58 5.11
CA SER A 348 -5.86 13.82 4.80
C SER A 348 -6.19 14.41 3.41
N GLN A 349 -6.82 13.64 2.51
CA GLN A 349 -7.03 13.96 1.10
C GLN A 349 -8.49 14.06 0.66
N VAL A 350 -9.43 13.45 1.40
CA VAL A 350 -10.86 13.36 1.01
C VAL A 350 -11.56 14.71 0.80
N ASP A 351 -11.02 15.81 1.34
CA ASP A 351 -11.55 17.17 1.12
C ASP A 351 -11.13 17.76 -0.24
N TYR A 352 -10.14 17.17 -0.93
CA TYR A 352 -9.53 17.71 -2.16
C TYR A 352 -9.80 16.86 -3.40
N PHE A 353 -9.91 15.55 -3.24
CA PHE A 353 -10.06 14.59 -4.34
C PHE A 353 -11.23 13.65 -4.11
N ALA A 354 -11.66 12.98 -5.18
CA ALA A 354 -12.68 11.94 -5.15
C ALA A 354 -12.42 10.94 -6.27
N VAL A 355 -12.83 9.69 -6.06
CA VAL A 355 -12.82 8.67 -7.11
C VAL A 355 -13.92 9.01 -8.11
N GLU A 356 -13.57 9.19 -9.38
CA GLU A 356 -14.53 9.57 -10.42
C GLU A 356 -14.56 8.52 -11.54
N ASP A 357 -15.74 7.97 -11.83
CA ASP A 357 -16.00 7.10 -12.99
C ASP A 357 -16.58 7.90 -14.17
N SER A 358 -16.34 9.21 -14.21
CA SER A 358 -16.85 10.08 -15.25
C SER A 358 -15.96 11.31 -15.43
N GLY A 359 -16.33 12.18 -16.36
CA GLY A 359 -15.56 13.41 -16.60
C GLY A 359 -14.23 13.18 -17.33
N PRO A 360 -13.30 14.16 -17.23
CA PRO A 360 -12.03 14.13 -17.95
C PRO A 360 -11.05 13.08 -17.40
N TYR A 361 -11.17 12.70 -16.12
CA TYR A 361 -10.26 11.76 -15.45
C TYR A 361 -10.97 10.49 -14.98
N ASP A 362 -11.90 10.01 -15.80
CA ASP A 362 -12.70 8.81 -15.58
C ASP A 362 -11.81 7.57 -15.38
N CYS A 363 -11.73 7.08 -14.14
CA CYS A 363 -10.85 5.98 -13.69
C CYS A 363 -11.11 4.62 -14.35
N ARG A 364 -12.09 4.53 -15.26
CA ARG A 364 -12.35 3.34 -16.07
C ARG A 364 -11.57 3.33 -17.37
N LYS A 365 -11.03 4.47 -17.81
CA LYS A 365 -10.48 4.65 -19.15
C LYS A 365 -8.97 4.43 -19.17
N PHE A 366 -8.56 3.41 -19.88
CA PHE A 366 -7.15 3.13 -20.15
C PHE A 366 -6.94 2.95 -21.65
N GLY A 367 -5.67 2.91 -22.06
CA GLY A 367 -5.30 2.42 -23.38
C GLY A 367 -4.12 1.45 -23.28
N LEU A 368 -4.12 0.45 -24.16
CA LEU A 368 -3.02 -0.50 -24.29
C LEU A 368 -1.85 0.19 -25.01
N TYR A 369 -0.89 0.67 -24.21
CA TYR A 369 0.31 1.37 -24.67
C TYR A 369 1.28 0.45 -25.39
N ARG A 370 1.49 -0.76 -24.85
CA ARG A 370 2.46 -1.73 -25.35
C ARG A 370 1.96 -3.14 -25.17
N THR A 371 2.23 -4.00 -26.15
CA THR A 371 1.98 -5.45 -26.03
C THR A 371 2.99 -6.30 -26.80
N THR A 372 3.33 -7.47 -26.27
CA THR A 372 4.06 -8.55 -26.97
C THR A 372 3.16 -9.74 -27.33
N VAL A 373 1.90 -9.74 -26.87
CA VAL A 373 0.93 -10.85 -26.98
C VAL A 373 -0.30 -10.51 -27.84
N GLY A 374 -0.35 -9.30 -28.41
CA GLY A 374 -1.43 -8.86 -29.29
C GLY A 374 -2.39 -7.86 -28.64
N LEU A 375 -3.20 -7.21 -29.48
CA LEU A 375 -4.18 -6.21 -29.05
C LEU A 375 -5.39 -6.87 -28.40
N ASP A 376 -6.12 -6.07 -27.62
CA ASP A 376 -7.43 -6.46 -27.08
C ASP A 376 -8.46 -6.50 -28.22
N GLU A 377 -9.21 -7.59 -28.29
CA GLU A 377 -10.33 -7.78 -29.22
C GLU A 377 -11.68 -7.66 -28.49
N GLU A 378 -11.80 -8.23 -27.29
CA GLU A 378 -13.02 -8.18 -26.46
C GLU A 378 -13.04 -6.95 -25.55
N GLY A 379 -11.91 -6.66 -24.89
CA GLY A 379 -11.76 -5.59 -23.91
C GLY A 379 -12.43 -5.88 -22.57
N GLY A 380 -12.18 -5.00 -21.58
CA GLY A 380 -12.75 -5.13 -20.23
C GLY A 380 -11.98 -6.07 -19.28
N ASP A 381 -10.85 -6.63 -19.75
CA ASP A 381 -9.90 -7.41 -18.94
C ASP A 381 -8.47 -7.05 -19.37
N PHE A 382 -7.63 -6.64 -18.43
CA PHE A 382 -6.22 -6.34 -18.70
C PHE A 382 -5.41 -7.60 -19.04
N PHE A 383 -5.89 -8.78 -18.66
CA PHE A 383 -5.24 -10.07 -18.92
C PHE A 383 -5.69 -10.74 -20.21
N GLU A 384 -6.46 -10.07 -21.07
CA GLU A 384 -6.82 -10.63 -22.37
C GLU A 384 -5.56 -11.06 -23.14
N ASN A 385 -5.60 -12.23 -23.78
CA ASN A 385 -4.46 -12.86 -24.47
C ASN A 385 -3.26 -13.27 -23.58
N LEU A 386 -3.35 -13.18 -22.25
CA LEU A 386 -2.35 -13.74 -21.34
C LEU A 386 -2.79 -15.11 -20.81
N LEU A 387 -2.12 -16.17 -21.28
CA LEU A 387 -2.30 -17.51 -20.72
C LEU A 387 -1.28 -17.73 -19.60
N ALA A 388 -1.74 -18.15 -18.42
CA ALA A 388 -0.88 -18.37 -17.26
C ALA A 388 0.27 -19.36 -17.54
N GLU A 389 0.01 -20.41 -18.33
CA GLU A 389 1.00 -21.41 -18.74
C GLU A 389 2.13 -20.83 -19.61
N GLU A 390 1.84 -19.78 -20.38
CA GLU A 390 2.80 -19.12 -21.27
C GLU A 390 3.66 -18.08 -20.54
N MET A 391 3.13 -17.53 -19.44
CA MET A 391 3.78 -16.50 -18.64
C MET A 391 4.84 -17.05 -17.68
N TRP A 392 4.56 -18.19 -17.04
CA TRP A 392 5.43 -18.75 -16.00
C TRP A 392 6.00 -20.13 -16.32
N GLY A 393 5.56 -20.79 -17.40
CA GLY A 393 5.93 -22.18 -17.73
C GLY A 393 5.49 -23.18 -16.65
N ASP A 394 5.61 -24.48 -16.90
CA ASP A 394 5.41 -25.51 -15.87
C ASP A 394 6.45 -25.32 -14.74
N GLN A 395 6.11 -24.51 -13.74
CA GLN A 395 6.76 -24.55 -12.45
C GLN A 395 6.09 -25.68 -11.67
N PRO A 396 6.85 -26.68 -11.16
CA PRO A 396 6.26 -27.72 -10.34
C PRO A 396 5.60 -27.07 -9.12
N ASP A 397 4.34 -27.42 -8.88
CA ASP A 397 3.59 -27.02 -7.68
C ASP A 397 4.48 -27.19 -6.45
N LEU A 398 4.94 -26.06 -5.90
CA LEU A 398 5.45 -26.04 -4.53
C LEU A 398 4.22 -26.13 -3.63
N GLU A 399 3.71 -27.35 -3.48
CA GLU A 399 2.84 -27.69 -2.37
C GLU A 399 3.47 -27.17 -1.08
N ALA A 400 2.64 -26.55 -0.24
CA ALA A 400 3.01 -25.98 1.03
C ALA A 400 3.72 -27.02 1.93
N GLU A 401 5.05 -27.08 1.88
CA GLU A 401 5.85 -27.69 2.93
C GLU A 401 6.16 -26.64 3.99
N SER A 402 5.39 -26.69 5.06
CA SER A 402 5.79 -26.19 6.37
C SER A 402 7.09 -26.90 6.79
N GLY A 403 8.24 -26.32 6.43
CA GLY A 403 9.55 -26.86 6.72
C GLY A 403 10.54 -25.72 6.95
N VAL A 404 10.87 -25.49 8.22
CA VAL A 404 11.95 -24.60 8.65
C VAL A 404 13.23 -24.98 7.91
N VAL A 405 13.67 -24.13 6.98
CA VAL A 405 15.03 -24.18 6.43
C VAL A 405 15.79 -22.99 7.00
N ALA A 406 16.67 -23.28 7.97
CA ALA A 406 17.60 -22.31 8.51
C ALA A 406 18.58 -21.86 7.42
N VAL A 407 18.39 -20.63 6.93
CA VAL A 407 19.40 -19.94 6.12
C VAL A 407 20.29 -19.15 7.08
N THR A 408 21.52 -19.61 7.26
CA THR A 408 22.57 -18.86 7.95
C THR A 408 23.07 -17.73 7.03
N SER A 409 22.61 -16.50 7.25
CA SER A 409 23.23 -15.30 6.67
C SER A 409 24.13 -14.65 7.71
N GLN A 410 25.43 -14.63 7.45
CA GLN A 410 26.36 -13.75 8.15
C GLN A 410 26.21 -12.32 7.62
N PRO A 411 26.19 -11.28 8.47
CA PRO A 411 26.17 -9.90 8.01
C PRO A 411 27.56 -9.48 7.54
N GLU A 412 27.68 -9.04 6.29
CA GLU A 412 28.85 -8.34 5.77
C GLU A 412 28.68 -6.84 6.03
N ALA A 413 29.54 -6.32 6.91
CA ALA A 413 29.55 -4.92 7.32
C ALA A 413 30.04 -4.03 6.18
N ALA A 414 29.21 -3.11 5.71
CA ALA A 414 29.65 -1.99 4.89
C ALA A 414 30.47 -1.02 5.77
N ALA A 415 31.72 -0.79 5.40
CA ALA A 415 32.58 0.18 6.06
C ALA A 415 32.16 1.62 5.69
N PRO A 416 32.19 2.58 6.64
CA PRO A 416 31.78 3.96 6.38
C PRO A 416 32.81 4.71 5.55
N SER A 417 32.37 5.39 4.49
CA SER A 417 33.17 6.40 3.79
C SER A 417 33.15 7.72 4.57
N GLU A 418 34.31 8.17 5.02
CA GLU A 418 34.51 9.47 5.65
C GLU A 418 34.23 10.60 4.65
N HIS A 419 33.21 11.43 4.92
CA HIS A 419 33.15 12.79 4.41
C HIS A 419 32.95 13.76 5.58
N ASP A 420 33.95 14.62 5.76
CA ASP A 420 34.12 15.57 6.86
C ASP A 420 33.07 16.69 6.78
N PRO A 421 32.29 16.97 7.86
CA PRO A 421 31.30 18.04 7.83
C PRO A 421 31.97 19.40 8.03
N ALA A 422 32.12 20.15 6.94
CA ALA A 422 32.46 21.56 7.00
C ALA A 422 31.31 22.33 7.70
N GLN A 423 31.60 22.77 8.92
CA GLN A 423 30.79 23.70 9.70
C GLN A 423 30.45 24.97 8.89
N THR A 424 29.16 25.22 8.66
CA THR A 424 28.67 26.57 8.39
C THR A 424 27.65 26.94 9.46
N LYS A 425 28.00 27.96 10.24
CA LYS A 425 27.13 28.61 11.22
C LYS A 425 25.95 29.24 10.49
N GLY A 426 24.73 28.85 10.82
CA GLY A 426 23.53 29.56 10.40
C GLY A 426 23.47 30.96 11.04
N GLU A 427 23.44 32.00 10.21
CA GLU A 427 22.91 33.31 10.59
C GLU A 427 21.38 33.32 10.39
N PRO A 428 20.63 34.10 11.19
CA PRO A 428 19.17 34.02 11.21
C PRO A 428 18.54 34.57 9.93
N LEU A 429 17.53 33.87 9.42
CA LEU A 429 16.66 34.34 8.34
C LEU A 429 16.05 35.70 8.71
N SER A 430 16.41 36.72 7.94
CA SER A 430 15.96 38.10 8.11
C SER A 430 14.53 38.31 7.61
N ASP A 431 13.87 39.30 8.21
CA ASP A 431 12.47 39.77 8.11
C ASP A 431 11.85 39.95 6.69
N SER A 432 12.57 39.62 5.62
CA SER A 432 12.15 39.83 4.22
C SER A 432 11.08 38.85 3.70
N LEU A 433 10.88 37.69 4.35
CA LEU A 433 9.81 36.75 3.99
C LEU A 433 8.46 37.12 4.63
N ARG A 434 8.50 37.85 5.76
CA ARG A 434 7.28 38.26 6.48
C ARG A 434 6.59 39.46 5.83
N GLU A 435 7.37 40.37 5.21
CA GLU A 435 6.83 41.51 4.47
C GLU A 435 6.20 41.11 3.12
N ARG A 436 6.73 40.09 2.44
CA ARG A 436 6.15 39.60 1.16
C ARG A 436 4.78 38.94 1.35
N GLY A 437 4.58 38.19 2.43
CA GLY A 437 3.26 37.64 2.76
C GLY A 437 2.22 38.73 3.03
N PHE A 438 2.61 39.80 3.73
CA PHE A 438 1.68 40.88 4.08
C PHE A 438 1.22 41.70 2.85
N HIS A 439 2.09 41.89 1.86
CA HIS A 439 1.73 42.61 0.64
C HIS A 439 0.77 41.84 -0.28
N VAL A 440 0.89 40.51 -0.36
CA VAL A 440 -0.03 39.67 -1.16
C VAL A 440 -1.44 39.66 -0.56
N TRP A 441 -1.55 39.55 0.76
CA TRP A 441 -2.85 39.61 1.46
C TRP A 441 -3.52 40.99 1.33
N ALA A 442 -2.77 42.09 1.42
CA ALA A 442 -3.31 43.44 1.24
C ALA A 442 -3.81 43.69 -0.20
N LEU A 443 -3.11 43.14 -1.21
CA LEU A 443 -3.54 43.20 -2.62
C LEU A 443 -4.83 42.42 -2.87
N MET A 444 -4.99 41.24 -2.26
CA MET A 444 -6.23 40.46 -2.37
C MET A 444 -7.43 41.18 -1.73
N ILE A 445 -7.25 41.78 -0.54
CA ILE A 445 -8.31 42.55 0.12
C ILE A 445 -8.73 43.77 -0.71
N LEU A 446 -7.77 44.47 -1.31
CA LEU A 446 -8.05 45.61 -2.19
C LEU A 446 -8.82 45.17 -3.45
N LEU A 447 -8.45 44.03 -4.05
CA LEU A 447 -9.12 43.48 -5.22
C LEU A 447 -10.59 43.12 -4.92
N VAL A 448 -10.85 42.47 -3.78
CA VAL A 448 -12.21 42.14 -3.33
C VAL A 448 -13.03 43.41 -3.08
N ALA A 449 -12.45 44.44 -2.47
CA ALA A 449 -13.12 45.71 -2.24
C ALA A 449 -13.48 46.44 -3.55
N VAL A 450 -12.60 46.40 -4.55
CA VAL A 450 -12.85 46.99 -5.88
C VAL A 450 -13.95 46.22 -6.61
N LEU A 451 -13.93 44.89 -6.58
CA LEU A 451 -14.97 44.06 -7.20
C LEU A 451 -16.34 44.28 -6.52
N ALA A 452 -16.37 44.40 -5.19
CA ALA A 452 -17.59 44.73 -4.45
C ALA A 452 -18.12 46.13 -4.80
N ALA A 453 -17.24 47.13 -4.95
CA ALA A 453 -17.63 48.48 -5.35
C ALA A 453 -18.17 48.52 -6.80
N LEU A 454 -17.58 47.76 -7.72
CA LEU A 454 -18.06 47.63 -9.10
C LEU A 454 -19.42 46.92 -9.15
N PHE A 455 -19.62 45.90 -8.32
CA PHE A 455 -20.90 45.19 -8.22
C PHE A 455 -22.02 46.09 -7.65
N VAL A 456 -21.73 46.87 -6.60
CA VAL A 456 -22.68 47.85 -6.04
C VAL A 456 -22.94 49.00 -7.02
N GLY A 457 -21.93 49.42 -7.79
CA GLY A 457 -22.06 50.43 -8.85
C GLY A 457 -22.97 49.95 -9.99
N ALA A 458 -22.75 48.74 -10.49
CA ALA A 458 -23.58 48.11 -11.51
C ALA A 458 -25.02 47.88 -11.04
N TYR A 459 -25.19 47.44 -9.79
CA TYR A 459 -26.50 47.23 -9.17
C TYR A 459 -27.29 48.54 -8.99
N ARG A 460 -26.61 49.65 -8.67
CA ARG A 460 -27.25 50.97 -8.55
C ARG A 460 -27.55 51.62 -9.91
N PHE A 461 -26.73 51.37 -10.94
CA PHE A 461 -26.96 51.89 -12.29
C PHE A 461 -28.09 51.15 -13.02
N GLY A 462 -28.28 49.85 -12.72
CA GLY A 462 -29.37 49.03 -13.27
C GLY A 462 -30.77 49.38 -12.75
N ARG A 463 -30.88 50.11 -11.62
CA ARG A 463 -32.16 50.48 -11.00
C ARG A 463 -32.62 51.91 -11.27
N GLY A 464 -31.85 52.69 -12.05
CA GLY A 464 -32.19 54.07 -12.44
C GLY A 464 -32.79 54.19 -13.84
N ARG A 465 -33.12 53.07 -14.49
CA ARG A 465 -33.81 52.99 -15.77
C ARG A 465 -35.00 52.04 -15.63
N ASP A 466 -36.00 52.51 -14.90
CA ASP A 466 -37.41 52.19 -15.08
C ASP A 466 -38.24 53.36 -14.54
#